data_AF-A0A1I7T8I7-F1
#
_entry.id   AF-A0A1I7T8I7-F1
#
_cell.length_a   1.000
_cell.length_b   1.000
_cell.length_c   1.000
_cell.angle_alpha   90.00
_cell.angle_beta   90.00
_cell.angle_gamma   90.00
#
_symmetry.space_group_name_H-M   'P 1'
#
loop_
_entity.id
_entity.type
_entity.pdbx_description
1 polymer ?
#
loop_
_entity_poly.entity_id
_entity_poly.type
_entity_poly.pdbx_seq_one_letter_code
_entity_poly.pdbx_strand_id
1 'polypeptide(L)'
;MGQEEPSLKSERRKCYIARDNYVDCIDKFLAQGKTEKEAEKNCRAERKNFDGNCPTSWVNHFIRKYQFERYKKTLSEQGVNIADRNALSD
;
A
#
# COMPACT_ATOMS: atom_id res chain seq x y z
N MET A 1 -19.38 12.02 -13.10
CA MET A 1 -19.36 10.56 -12.91
C MET A 1 -19.07 10.30 -11.43
N GLY A 2 -20.11 10.06 -10.63
CA GLY A 2 -19.94 9.77 -9.21
C GLY A 2 -19.49 8.33 -9.06
N GLN A 3 -18.34 8.09 -8.41
CA GLN A 3 -17.99 6.73 -8.04
C GLN A 3 -18.78 6.38 -6.77
N GLU A 4 -19.60 5.33 -6.87
CA GLU A 4 -20.42 4.82 -5.78
C GLU A 4 -19.53 4.41 -4.60
N GLU A 5 -19.72 5.08 -3.46
CA GLU A 5 -19.18 4.65 -2.18
C GLU A 5 -19.78 3.29 -1.81
N PRO A 6 -18.98 2.29 -1.40
CA PRO A 6 -19.44 0.95 -1.09
C PRO A 6 -20.22 1.05 0.22
N SER A 7 -21.54 1.20 0.10
CA SER A 7 -22.46 1.42 1.21
C SER A 7 -22.75 0.14 2.00
N LEU A 8 -22.46 -1.03 1.40
CA LEU A 8 -22.70 -2.34 2.00
C LEU A 8 -21.47 -2.86 2.75
N LYS A 9 -21.67 -3.37 3.98
CA LYS A 9 -20.62 -3.99 4.81
C LYS A 9 -19.90 -5.14 4.09
N SER A 10 -20.62 -5.90 3.25
CA SER A 10 -20.06 -7.01 2.46
C SER A 10 -19.09 -6.52 1.38
N GLU A 11 -19.41 -5.44 0.68
CA GLU A 11 -18.58 -4.81 -0.35
C GLU A 11 -17.28 -4.26 0.26
N ARG A 12 -17.39 -3.60 1.43
CA ARG A 12 -16.20 -3.13 2.19
C ARG A 12 -15.29 -4.28 2.61
N ARG A 13 -15.87 -5.42 3.00
CA ARG A 13 -15.09 -6.61 3.36
C ARG A 13 -14.32 -7.16 2.16
N LYS A 14 -14.95 -7.25 0.98
CA LYS A 14 -14.26 -7.66 -0.25
C LYS A 14 -13.10 -6.72 -0.58
N CYS A 15 -13.33 -5.41 -0.43
CA CYS A 15 -12.28 -4.41 -0.64
C CYS A 15 -11.07 -4.62 0.29
N TYR A 16 -11.29 -4.84 1.58
CA TYR A 16 -10.19 -5.10 2.52
C TYR A 16 -9.46 -6.42 2.25
N ILE A 17 -10.18 -7.47 1.87
CA ILE A 17 -9.53 -8.73 1.47
C ILE A 17 -8.65 -8.52 0.23
N ALA A 18 -9.16 -7.81 -0.78
CA ALA A 18 -8.38 -7.51 -1.99
C ALA A 18 -7.16 -6.63 -1.70
N ARG A 19 -7.29 -5.67 -0.77
CA ARG A 19 -6.17 -4.86 -0.26
C ARG A 19 -5.11 -5.74 0.38
N ASP A 20 -5.51 -6.59 1.31
CA ASP A 20 -4.59 -7.41 2.10
C ASP A 20 -3.84 -8.39 1.19
N ASN A 21 -4.54 -9.03 0.25
CA ASN A 21 -3.92 -9.87 -0.77
C ASN A 21 -2.86 -9.13 -1.62
N TYR A 22 -3.15 -7.87 -2.00
CA TYR A 22 -2.18 -7.06 -2.76
C TYR A 22 -0.95 -6.71 -1.92
N VAL A 23 -1.15 -6.27 -0.68
CA VAL A 23 -0.06 -5.93 0.26
C VAL A 23 0.80 -7.16 0.56
N ASP A 24 0.18 -8.30 0.87
CA ASP A 24 0.87 -9.56 1.15
C ASP A 24 1.69 -10.03 -0.05
N CYS A 25 1.17 -9.84 -1.27
CA CYS A 25 1.91 -10.15 -2.48
C CYS A 25 3.16 -9.28 -2.61
N ILE A 26 3.03 -7.96 -2.41
CA ILE A 26 4.17 -7.04 -2.49
C ILE A 26 5.22 -7.39 -1.44
N ASP A 27 4.80 -7.58 -0.17
CA ASP A 27 5.69 -7.93 0.93
C ASP A 27 6.43 -9.24 0.68
N LYS A 28 5.75 -10.25 0.11
CA LYS A 28 6.35 -11.53 -0.26
C LYS A 28 7.50 -11.37 -1.25
N PHE A 29 7.35 -10.56 -2.30
CA PHE A 29 8.42 -10.36 -3.28
C PHE A 29 9.55 -9.49 -2.75
N LEU A 30 9.22 -8.49 -1.94
CA LEU A 30 10.24 -7.67 -1.27
C LEU A 30 11.08 -8.49 -0.28
N ALA A 31 10.45 -9.39 0.48
CA ALA A 31 11.15 -10.32 1.36
C ALA A 31 12.07 -11.30 0.61
N GLN A 32 11.79 -11.58 -0.68
CA GLN A 32 12.67 -12.34 -1.57
C GLN A 32 13.82 -11.50 -2.16
N GLY A 33 13.98 -10.24 -1.73
CA GLY A 33 14.99 -9.33 -2.24
C GLY A 33 14.67 -8.72 -3.61
N LYS A 34 13.42 -8.81 -4.08
CA LYS A 34 13.00 -8.13 -5.32
C LYS A 34 12.87 -6.63 -5.10
N THR A 35 13.10 -5.88 -6.18
CA THR A 35 12.83 -4.44 -6.18
C THR A 35 11.32 -4.17 -6.14
N GLU A 36 10.93 -2.96 -5.71
CA GLU A 36 9.51 -2.57 -5.68
C GLU A 36 8.84 -2.70 -7.05
N LYS A 37 9.53 -2.28 -8.11
CA LYS A 37 9.02 -2.38 -9.48
C LYS A 37 8.78 -3.83 -9.90
N GLU A 38 9.65 -4.75 -9.48
CA GLU A 38 9.46 -6.18 -9.74
C GLU A 38 8.32 -6.74 -8.91
N ALA A 39 8.21 -6.38 -7.63
CA ALA A 39 7.08 -6.79 -6.79
C ALA A 39 5.76 -6.31 -7.40
N GLU A 40 5.65 -5.04 -7.78
CA GLU A 40 4.48 -4.47 -8.46
C GLU A 40 4.17 -5.20 -9.76
N LYS A 41 5.20 -5.53 -10.56
CA LYS A 41 5.06 -6.27 -11.82
C LYS A 41 4.48 -7.67 -11.60
N ASN A 42 4.92 -8.35 -10.55
CA ASN A 42 4.45 -9.69 -10.21
C ASN A 42 3.05 -9.67 -9.59
N CYS A 43 2.72 -8.63 -8.80
CA CYS A 43 1.44 -8.47 -8.12
C CYS A 43 0.37 -7.71 -8.93
N ARG A 44 0.49 -7.71 -10.27
CA ARG A 44 -0.45 -6.99 -11.14
C ARG A 44 -1.86 -7.59 -11.14
N ALA A 45 -1.98 -8.90 -10.92
CA ALA A 45 -3.28 -9.56 -10.86
C ALA A 45 -4.05 -9.12 -9.61
N GLU A 46 -3.38 -9.12 -8.47
CA GLU A 46 -3.87 -8.67 -7.17
C GLU A 46 -4.16 -7.17 -7.22
N ARG A 47 -3.32 -6.38 -7.89
CA ARG A 47 -3.58 -4.96 -8.10
C ARG A 47 -4.87 -4.70 -8.88
N LYS A 48 -5.09 -5.42 -9.98
CA LYS A 48 -6.33 -5.31 -10.75
C LYS A 48 -7.55 -5.74 -9.92
N ASN A 49 -7.40 -6.78 -9.10
CA ASN A 49 -8.46 -7.23 -8.20
C ASN A 49 -8.78 -6.16 -7.15
N PHE A 50 -7.75 -5.50 -6.60
CA PHE A 50 -7.91 -4.41 -5.64
C PHE A 50 -8.59 -3.19 -6.27
N ASP A 51 -8.14 -2.76 -7.45
CA ASP A 51 -8.72 -1.64 -8.20
C ASP A 51 -10.20 -1.92 -8.59
N GLY A 52 -10.57 -3.17 -8.83
CA GLY A 52 -11.93 -3.57 -9.21
C GLY A 52 -12.90 -3.81 -8.04
N ASN A 53 -12.40 -4.16 -6.85
CA ASN A 53 -13.22 -4.43 -5.67
C ASN A 53 -13.29 -3.26 -4.68
N CYS A 54 -12.57 -2.17 -4.94
CA CYS A 54 -12.51 -1.00 -4.08
C CYS A 54 -12.76 0.29 -4.85
N PRO A 55 -13.31 1.33 -4.19
CA PRO A 55 -13.35 2.67 -4.76
C PRO A 55 -11.95 3.21 -5.02
N THR A 56 -11.78 3.92 -6.14
CA THR A 56 -10.49 4.51 -6.52
C THR A 56 -9.92 5.42 -5.42
N SER A 57 -10.78 6.17 -4.72
CA SER A 57 -10.40 7.05 -3.60
C SER A 57 -9.75 6.25 -2.47
N TRP A 58 -10.33 5.09 -2.13
CA TRP A 58 -9.82 4.19 -1.10
C TRP A 58 -8.53 3.51 -1.53
N VAL A 59 -8.48 3.00 -2.76
CA VAL A 59 -7.28 2.35 -3.33
C VAL A 59 -6.07 3.28 -3.22
N ASN A 60 -6.21 4.51 -3.70
CA ASN A 60 -5.12 5.51 -3.64
C ASN A 60 -4.70 5.81 -2.21
N HIS A 61 -5.66 5.96 -1.29
CA HIS A 61 -5.38 6.18 0.13
C HIS A 61 -4.59 5.02 0.74
N PHE A 62 -5.04 3.78 0.52
CA PHE A 62 -4.38 2.60 1.08
C PHE A 62 -2.99 2.37 0.52
N ILE A 63 -2.77 2.57 -0.79
CA ILE A 63 -1.44 2.43 -1.40
C ILE A 63 -0.47 3.45 -0.80
N ARG A 64 -0.87 4.73 -0.72
CA ARG A 64 -0.03 5.77 -0.12
C ARG A 64 0.29 5.47 1.34
N LYS A 65 -0.71 5.03 2.10
CA LYS A 65 -0.52 4.64 3.51
C LYS A 65 0.44 3.47 3.64
N TYR A 66 0.28 2.41 2.84
CA TYR A 66 1.18 1.26 2.85
C TYR A 66 2.64 1.65 2.52
N GLN A 67 2.84 2.44 1.46
CA GLN A 67 4.16 2.96 1.09
C GLN A 67 4.79 3.79 2.21
N PHE A 68 4.02 4.66 2.86
CA PHE A 68 4.49 5.48 3.97
C PHE A 68 4.89 4.64 5.19
N GLU A 69 4.05 3.69 5.62
CA GLU A 69 4.36 2.81 6.76
C GLU A 69 5.60 1.96 6.48
N ARG A 70 5.74 1.45 5.25
CA ARG A 70 6.94 0.71 4.86
C ARG A 70 8.18 1.60 4.85
N TYR A 71 8.09 2.81 4.29
CA TYR A 71 9.20 3.76 4.30
C TYR A 71 9.63 4.12 5.73
N LYS A 72 8.65 4.41 6.60
CA LYS A 72 8.88 4.65 8.03
C LYS A 72 9.57 3.48 8.71
N LYS A 73 9.13 2.24 8.43
CA LYS A 73 9.77 1.02 8.93
C LYS A 73 11.23 0.92 8.46
N THR A 74 11.49 1.10 7.16
CA THR A 74 12.86 1.05 6.62
C THR A 74 13.77 2.12 7.22
N LEU A 75 13.27 3.34 7.45
CA LEU A 75 14.04 4.41 8.10
C LEU A 75 14.36 4.07 9.56
N SER A 76 13.39 3.50 10.29
CA SER A 76 13.61 3.07 11.67
C SER A 76 14.64 1.95 11.77
N GLU A 77 14.63 1.00 10.83
CA GLU A 77 15.61 -0.09 10.74
C GLU A 77 17.00 0.42 10.35
N GLN A 78 17.08 1.50 9.56
CA GLN A 78 18.32 2.18 9.20
C GLN A 78 18.85 3.11 10.31
N GLY A 79 18.18 3.20 11.46
CA GLY A 79 18.59 4.07 12.58
C GLY A 79 18.44 5.57 12.30
N VAL A 80 17.70 5.95 11.26
CA VAL A 80 17.47 7.36 10.90
C VAL A 80 16.34 7.92 11.76
N ASN A 81 16.68 8.76 12.74
CA ASN A 81 15.71 9.54 13.49
C ASN A 81 15.23 10.73 12.65
N ILE A 82 13.98 10.68 12.18
CA ILE A 82 13.40 11.72 11.31
C ILE A 82 13.29 13.08 12.03
N ALA A 83 13.31 13.10 13.37
CA ALA A 83 13.33 14.35 14.14
C ALA A 83 14.60 15.18 13.87
N ASP A 84 15.71 14.56 13.50
CA ASP A 84 16.99 15.26 13.31
C ASP A 84 17.06 16.02 11.98
N ARG A 85 16.26 15.64 10.95
CA ARG A 85 16.26 16.36 9.65
C ARG A 85 15.49 17.67 9.67
N ASN A 86 14.50 17.83 10.56
CA ASN A 86 13.78 19.10 10.73
C ASN A 86 14.54 20.10 11.63
N ALA A 87 15.61 19.66 12.29
CA ALA A 87 16.47 20.50 13.12
C ALA A 87 17.70 21.06 12.37
N LEU A 88 17.87 20.72 11.08
CA LEU A 88 18.99 21.17 10.23
C LEU A 88 18.55 22.08 9.09
N SER A 89 17.28 22.47 9.05
CA SER A 89 16.79 23.57 8.21
C SER A 89 16.69 24.84 9.06
N ASP A 90 17.84 25.37 9.46
CA ASP A 90 18.03 26.78 9.82
C ASP A 90 18.53 27.54 8.58
#